data_AF-A0AAV9NK28-F1
#
_entry.id   AF-A0AAV9NK28-F1
#
_cell.length_a   1.000
_cell.length_b   1.000
_cell.length_c   1.000
_cell.angle_alpha   90.00
_cell.angle_beta   90.00
_cell.angle_gamma   90.00
#
_symmetry.space_group_name_H-M   'P 1'
#
loop_
_entity.id
_entity.type
_entity.pdbx_description
1 polymer ?
#
loop_
_entity_poly.entity_id
_entity_poly.type
_entity_poly.pdbx_seq_one_letter_code
_entity_poly.pdbx_strand_id
1 'polypeptide(L)'
;MGAVNDPWFTATNAGPYPPTGGKDTYNGTVFSREKPITVMACTEQYQICNQSSQSAAPSSCIELKGYLGLLSDTNGVESLTWNSHQGMALKRVLQAAADSWISLVLSGLAQRDPPLLARRLIQDVVGLRFPDDQWEKEVDYWQALFMTNMQRAVIEYVTGQFVARTNYVNTTRSSELNWLCYSQIIRGTSYLSFSLIGMMLTISFSVLIITAGMSFDHVLEWRHAKRYPESAMAKGWRRTEMLNMLRALLERSGRGNWSSPHGIPLCSPLDQFNIDDLHYRCDIELRSSTSSIPRRAANLDNRGHLG
;
A
#
# COMPACT_ATOMS: atom_id res chain seq x y z
N MET A 1 -5.47 20.86 -26.30
CA MET A 1 -4.06 20.99 -25.92
C MET A 1 -3.75 22.46 -25.69
N GLY A 2 -2.93 22.83 -24.71
CA GLY A 2 -2.67 24.23 -24.34
C GLY A 2 -1.21 24.62 -24.52
N ALA A 3 -0.93 25.92 -24.63
CA ALA A 3 0.43 26.44 -24.68
C ALA A 3 1.20 26.10 -23.40
N VAL A 4 2.50 25.86 -23.54
CA VAL A 4 3.43 25.56 -22.44
C VAL A 4 4.47 26.67 -22.38
N ASN A 5 4.54 27.36 -21.25
CA ASN A 5 5.44 28.50 -21.03
C ASN A 5 6.71 28.12 -20.24
N ASP A 6 6.97 26.83 -20.08
CA ASP A 6 8.19 26.32 -19.47
C ASP A 6 9.43 26.69 -20.32
N PRO A 7 10.51 27.26 -19.75
CA PRO A 7 11.70 27.68 -20.51
C PRO A 7 12.42 26.56 -21.26
N TRP A 8 12.31 25.32 -20.80
CA TRP A 8 12.97 24.16 -21.39
C TRP A 8 12.04 23.42 -22.38
N PHE A 9 10.75 23.34 -22.07
CA PHE A 9 9.72 22.67 -22.88
C PHE A 9 8.82 23.65 -23.68
N THR A 10 9.31 24.84 -23.97
CA THR A 10 8.50 25.93 -24.55
C THR A 10 7.76 25.51 -25.82
N ALA A 11 6.43 25.63 -25.79
CA ALA A 11 5.55 25.31 -26.91
C ALA A 11 4.38 26.29 -26.96
N THR A 12 4.52 27.33 -27.78
CA THR A 12 3.55 28.43 -27.94
C THR A 12 3.06 28.56 -29.39
N ASN A 13 3.71 27.89 -30.34
CA ASN A 13 3.37 27.97 -31.76
C ASN A 13 2.08 27.18 -32.06
N ALA A 14 0.96 27.89 -32.19
CA ALA A 14 -0.32 27.27 -32.49
C ALA A 14 -0.39 26.78 -33.96
N GLY A 15 -0.86 25.56 -34.16
CA GLY A 15 -1.14 24.97 -35.47
C GLY A 15 -2.41 24.13 -35.47
N PRO A 16 -3.03 23.90 -36.64
CA PRO A 16 -4.21 23.06 -36.76
C PRO A 16 -3.88 21.58 -36.50
N TYR A 17 -4.80 20.88 -35.84
CA TYR A 17 -4.78 19.43 -35.65
C TYR A 17 -6.08 18.81 -36.20
N PRO A 18 -6.02 17.70 -36.95
CA PRO A 18 -4.79 17.04 -37.42
C PRO A 18 -3.99 17.91 -38.40
N PRO A 19 -2.67 17.65 -38.56
CA PRO A 19 -1.88 18.30 -39.61
C PRO A 19 -2.51 18.05 -40.99
N THR A 20 -2.37 18.99 -41.91
CA THR A 20 -2.99 18.96 -43.25
C THR A 20 -2.73 17.62 -43.94
N GLY A 21 -3.79 16.82 -44.17
CA GLY A 21 -3.70 15.47 -44.75
C GLY A 21 -3.75 14.31 -43.74
N GLY A 22 -3.87 14.60 -42.44
CA GLY A 22 -4.09 13.60 -41.40
C GLY A 22 -5.51 13.02 -41.42
N LYS A 23 -5.64 11.74 -41.09
CA LYS A 23 -6.92 11.01 -41.07
C LYS A 23 -7.61 11.03 -39.71
N ASP A 24 -7.14 11.83 -38.75
CA ASP A 24 -7.73 11.88 -37.42
C ASP A 24 -9.07 12.62 -37.44
N THR A 25 -10.01 12.14 -36.63
CA THR A 25 -11.40 12.65 -36.55
C THR A 25 -11.55 13.86 -35.64
N TYR A 26 -10.48 14.26 -34.93
CA TYR A 26 -10.52 15.31 -33.91
C TYR A 26 -9.94 16.62 -34.44
N ASN A 27 -10.78 17.65 -34.58
CA ASN A 27 -10.33 18.99 -34.92
C ASN A 27 -9.94 19.78 -33.67
N GLY A 28 -8.75 20.40 -33.68
CA GLY A 28 -8.29 21.23 -32.58
C GLY A 28 -7.08 22.08 -32.91
N THR A 29 -6.57 22.79 -31.91
CA THR A 29 -5.31 23.52 -31.97
C THR A 29 -4.25 22.78 -31.17
N VAL A 30 -3.12 22.48 -31.80
CA VAL A 30 -1.91 21.95 -31.15
C VAL A 30 -0.88 23.05 -31.03
N PHE A 31 -0.07 22.98 -29.99
CA PHE A 31 1.05 23.88 -29.78
C PHE A 31 2.34 23.12 -30.04
N SER A 32 3.16 23.61 -30.97
CA SER A 32 4.45 23.03 -31.30
C SER A 32 5.59 23.78 -30.60
N ARG A 33 6.73 23.12 -30.49
CA ARG A 33 7.93 23.71 -29.87
C ARG A 33 8.39 24.94 -30.64
N GLU A 34 8.89 25.93 -29.91
CA GLU A 34 9.50 27.12 -30.52
C GLU A 34 10.89 26.82 -31.10
N LYS A 35 11.69 26.05 -30.35
CA LYS A 35 13.06 25.71 -30.71
C LYS A 35 13.15 24.21 -31.00
N PRO A 36 13.92 23.80 -32.03
CA PRO A 36 14.09 22.38 -32.35
C PRO A 36 14.84 21.64 -31.24
N ILE A 37 15.78 22.31 -30.57
CA ILE A 37 16.60 21.76 -29.48
C ILE A 37 16.73 22.81 -28.38
N THR A 38 16.53 22.40 -27.13
CA THR A 38 16.80 23.17 -25.92
C THR A 38 17.78 22.39 -25.05
N VAL A 39 18.82 23.05 -24.55
CA VAL A 39 19.90 22.41 -23.78
C VAL A 39 19.93 22.98 -22.37
N MET A 40 19.97 22.10 -21.39
CA MET A 40 20.22 22.42 -19.99
C MET A 40 21.61 21.90 -19.61
N ALA A 41 22.42 22.75 -18.99
CA ALA A 41 23.72 22.37 -18.45
C ALA A 41 23.61 22.23 -16.93
N CYS A 42 24.08 21.10 -16.40
CA CYS A 42 24.11 20.84 -14.96
C CYS A 42 25.55 20.82 -14.46
N THR A 43 25.79 21.42 -13.29
CA THR A 43 27.08 21.37 -12.60
C THR A 43 26.90 20.74 -11.23
N GLU A 44 27.64 19.67 -10.96
CA GLU A 44 27.64 19.02 -9.65
C GLU A 44 28.79 19.55 -8.79
N GLN A 45 28.47 19.87 -7.55
CA GLN A 45 29.43 20.32 -6.56
C GLN A 45 29.21 19.57 -5.25
N TYR A 46 30.31 19.28 -4.56
CA TYR A 46 30.34 18.50 -3.34
C TYR A 46 30.96 19.35 -2.24
N GLN A 47 30.35 19.31 -1.05
CA GLN A 47 30.87 19.90 0.16
C GLN A 47 30.90 18.82 1.24
N ILE A 48 32.06 18.66 1.88
CA ILE A 48 32.24 17.75 3.00
C ILE A 48 32.41 18.57 4.27
N CYS A 49 31.69 18.19 5.32
CA CYS A 49 31.78 18.81 6.62
C CYS A 49 32.20 17.78 7.66
N ASN A 50 33.10 18.17 8.57
CA ASN A 50 33.41 17.38 9.76
C ASN A 50 32.83 18.08 11.00
N GLN A 51 31.84 17.45 11.63
CA GLN A 51 31.30 17.88 12.91
C GLN A 51 32.03 17.12 14.04
N SER A 52 33.25 17.55 14.36
CA SER A 52 33.94 17.00 15.54
C SER A 52 33.30 17.57 16.80
N SER A 53 32.70 16.72 17.64
CA SER A 53 32.08 17.16 18.91
C SER A 53 33.09 17.58 19.98
N GLN A 54 34.40 17.42 19.74
CA GLN A 54 35.45 17.63 20.76
C GLN A 54 36.12 19.00 20.70
N SER A 55 35.87 19.82 19.68
CA SER A 55 36.50 21.13 19.56
C SER A 55 35.42 22.18 19.37
N ALA A 56 35.42 23.21 20.20
CA ALA A 56 34.58 24.41 20.08
C ALA A 56 34.90 25.27 18.84
N ALA A 57 35.38 24.65 17.76
CA ALA A 57 35.59 25.26 16.46
C ALA A 57 34.30 25.15 15.64
N PRO A 58 33.97 26.17 14.81
CA PRO A 58 32.85 26.09 13.89
C PRO A 58 33.02 24.85 12.99
N SER A 59 31.91 24.17 12.67
CA SER A 59 31.86 23.01 11.78
C SER A 59 32.72 23.29 10.53
N SER A 60 33.89 22.68 10.44
CA SER A 60 34.80 22.91 9.33
C SER A 60 34.25 22.17 8.13
N CYS A 61 33.78 22.92 7.15
CA CYS A 61 33.38 22.42 5.84
C CYS A 61 34.39 22.92 4.82
N ILE A 62 34.74 22.07 3.87
CA ILE A 62 35.51 22.50 2.71
C ILE A 62 34.65 23.40 1.82
N GLU A 63 35.30 24.15 0.94
CA GLU A 63 34.64 24.88 -0.13
C GLU A 63 33.94 23.90 -1.10
N LEU A 64 32.85 24.35 -1.73
CA LEU A 64 32.18 23.57 -2.77
C LEU A 64 33.12 23.35 -3.96
N LYS A 65 33.38 22.08 -4.27
CA LYS A 65 34.22 21.69 -5.40
C LYS A 65 33.57 20.58 -6.21
N GLY A 66 33.87 20.53 -7.51
CA GLY A 66 33.52 19.37 -8.33
C GLY A 66 34.30 18.13 -7.91
N TYR A 67 33.83 16.94 -8.27
CA TYR A 67 34.43 15.66 -7.86
C TYR A 67 35.94 15.56 -8.16
N LEU A 68 36.37 15.95 -9.37
CA LEU A 68 37.80 15.95 -9.72
C LEU A 68 38.61 16.94 -8.89
N GLY A 69 38.05 18.12 -8.63
CA GLY A 69 38.68 19.13 -7.77
C GLY A 69 38.76 18.70 -6.32
N LEU A 70 37.88 17.81 -5.88
CA LEU A 70 37.89 17.24 -4.55
C LEU A 70 38.94 16.13 -4.39
N LEU A 71 39.15 15.32 -5.43
CA LEU A 71 40.18 14.28 -5.45
C LEU A 71 41.61 14.86 -5.50
N SER A 72 41.79 15.99 -6.19
CA SER A 72 43.09 16.66 -6.30
C SER A 72 43.39 17.58 -5.11
N ASP A 73 42.39 17.90 -4.28
CA ASP A 73 42.54 18.76 -3.12
C ASP A 73 42.92 17.97 -1.87
N THR A 74 44.20 17.59 -1.81
CA THR A 74 44.80 16.97 -0.63
C THR A 74 44.66 17.89 0.59
N ASN A 75 44.83 19.21 0.39
CA ASN A 75 44.78 20.19 1.47
C ASN A 75 43.38 20.33 2.06
N GLY A 76 42.31 20.34 1.25
CA GLY A 76 40.94 20.44 1.74
C GLY A 76 40.48 19.20 2.50
N VAL A 77 40.61 18.01 1.90
CA VAL A 77 40.16 16.78 2.55
C VAL A 77 41.04 16.40 3.74
N GLU A 78 42.35 16.58 3.67
CA GLU A 78 43.25 16.29 4.80
C GLU A 78 43.24 17.39 5.87
N SER A 79 42.83 18.63 5.56
CA SER A 79 42.65 19.68 6.57
C SER A 79 41.56 19.38 7.60
N LEU A 80 40.60 18.54 7.22
CA LEU A 80 39.61 18.03 8.15
C LEU A 80 40.28 16.92 8.97
N THR A 81 40.42 17.14 10.29
CA THR A 81 41.01 16.14 11.18
C THR A 81 40.10 14.92 11.30
N TRP A 82 40.38 13.88 10.52
CA TRP A 82 39.58 12.64 10.49
C TRP A 82 40.15 11.57 11.41
N ASN A 83 39.26 10.80 12.04
CA ASN A 83 39.63 9.46 12.53
C ASN A 83 39.89 8.53 11.33
N SER A 84 40.78 7.53 11.47
CA SER A 84 41.09 6.55 10.41
C SER A 84 39.82 5.88 9.86
N HIS A 85 38.87 5.57 10.73
CA HIS A 85 37.55 5.05 10.39
C HIS A 85 36.67 6.04 9.60
N GLN A 86 36.69 7.32 9.97
CA GLN A 86 35.94 8.37 9.27
C GLN A 86 36.50 8.61 7.86
N GLY A 87 37.84 8.60 7.72
CA GLY A 87 38.49 8.74 6.41
C GLY A 87 38.14 7.59 5.46
N MET A 88 38.04 6.37 5.97
CA MET A 88 37.62 5.22 5.15
C MET A 88 36.14 5.26 4.78
N ALA A 89 35.26 5.65 5.70
CA ALA A 89 33.85 5.87 5.40
C ALA A 89 33.68 6.97 4.35
N LEU A 90 34.41 8.08 4.46
CA LEU A 90 34.39 9.17 3.50
C LEU A 90 34.85 8.72 2.12
N LYS A 91 35.98 8.00 2.02
CA LYS A 91 36.45 7.44 0.74
C LYS A 91 35.38 6.56 0.09
N ARG A 92 34.64 5.77 0.88
CA ARG A 92 33.54 4.95 0.35
C ARG A 92 32.37 5.79 -0.17
N VAL A 93 31.97 6.81 0.58
CA VAL A 93 30.88 7.73 0.18
C VAL A 93 31.27 8.49 -1.09
N LEU A 94 32.51 8.96 -1.21
CA LEU A 94 33.01 9.63 -2.40
C LEU A 94 33.06 8.72 -3.62
N GLN A 95 33.47 7.46 -3.43
CA GLN A 95 33.40 6.49 -4.52
C GLN A 95 31.96 6.20 -4.95
N ALA A 96 31.03 6.08 -4.00
CA ALA A 96 29.61 5.92 -4.32
C ALA A 96 29.03 7.14 -5.06
N ALA A 97 29.47 8.35 -4.74
CA ALA A 97 29.11 9.56 -5.48
C ALA A 97 29.65 9.53 -6.92
N ALA A 98 30.89 9.08 -7.12
CA ALA A 98 31.50 8.92 -8.44
C ALA A 98 30.74 7.90 -9.31
N ASP A 99 30.40 6.75 -8.73
CA ASP A 99 29.61 5.69 -9.39
C ASP A 99 28.17 6.16 -9.68
N SER A 100 27.72 7.22 -9.02
CA SER A 100 26.35 7.75 -9.13
C SER A 100 26.25 9.04 -9.92
N TRP A 101 27.33 9.51 -10.55
CA TRP A 101 27.35 10.76 -11.35
C TRP A 101 26.10 10.88 -12.24
N ILE A 102 25.39 12.02 -12.17
CA ILE A 102 24.12 12.23 -12.88
C ILE A 102 24.20 11.89 -14.37
N SER A 103 25.32 12.22 -15.03
CA SER A 103 25.53 11.93 -16.45
C SER A 103 25.55 10.42 -16.74
N LEU A 104 26.19 9.62 -15.87
CA LEU A 104 26.27 8.17 -15.99
C LEU A 104 24.91 7.52 -15.72
N VAL A 105 24.19 7.98 -14.69
CA VAL A 105 22.86 7.46 -14.34
C VAL A 105 21.84 7.78 -15.43
N LEU A 106 21.79 9.03 -15.89
CA LEU A 106 20.85 9.45 -16.92
C LEU A 106 21.13 8.76 -18.26
N SER A 107 22.40 8.65 -18.67
CA SER A 107 22.75 7.96 -19.92
C SER A 107 22.43 6.47 -19.87
N GLY A 108 22.61 5.81 -18.72
CA GLY A 108 22.20 4.42 -18.52
C GLY A 108 20.68 4.21 -18.62
N LEU A 109 19.89 5.10 -18.02
CA LEU A 109 18.42 5.04 -18.07
C LEU A 109 17.88 5.36 -19.47
N ALA A 110 18.46 6.37 -20.13
CA ALA A 110 18.04 6.84 -21.45
C ALA A 110 18.14 5.76 -22.54
N GLN A 111 18.93 4.70 -22.36
CA GLN A 111 18.99 3.57 -23.29
C GLN A 111 17.66 2.81 -23.41
N ARG A 112 16.84 2.81 -22.35
CA ARG A 112 15.52 2.16 -22.36
C ARG A 112 14.40 3.18 -22.49
N ASP A 113 14.42 4.19 -21.62
CA ASP A 113 13.41 5.25 -21.60
C ASP A 113 14.04 6.52 -21.02
N PRO A 114 13.96 7.68 -21.68
CA PRO A 114 14.46 8.92 -21.12
C PRO A 114 13.80 9.18 -19.77
N PRO A 115 14.59 9.45 -18.70
CA PRO A 115 14.08 9.65 -17.34
C PRO A 115 13.45 11.04 -17.19
N LEU A 116 12.41 11.32 -17.96
CA LEU A 116 11.65 12.57 -17.97
C LEU A 116 10.24 12.31 -17.44
N LEU A 117 9.80 13.07 -16.44
CA LEU A 117 8.42 13.06 -15.96
C LEU A 117 7.45 13.47 -17.08
N ALA A 118 7.83 14.44 -17.91
CA ALA A 118 7.06 14.91 -19.06
C ALA A 118 6.76 13.78 -20.07
N ARG A 119 7.61 12.75 -20.16
CA ARG A 119 7.38 11.59 -21.04
C ARG A 119 6.07 10.86 -20.70
N ARG A 120 5.67 10.84 -19.42
CA ARG A 120 4.43 10.17 -18.95
C ARG A 120 3.16 10.89 -19.41
N LEU A 121 3.27 12.15 -19.79
CA LEU A 121 2.16 13.01 -20.21
C LEU A 121 2.03 13.09 -21.73
N ILE A 122 2.88 12.36 -22.47
CA ILE A 122 2.88 12.28 -23.94
C ILE A 122 2.32 10.92 -24.35
N GLN A 123 1.26 10.94 -25.15
CA GLN A 123 0.72 9.75 -25.80
C GLN A 123 0.90 9.90 -27.32
N ASP A 124 1.55 8.91 -27.94
CA ASP A 124 1.96 8.95 -29.34
C ASP A 124 2.79 10.20 -29.70
N VAL A 125 2.17 11.18 -30.36
CA VAL A 125 2.81 12.41 -30.87
C VAL A 125 2.32 13.66 -30.14
N VAL A 126 1.25 13.56 -29.33
CA VAL A 126 0.63 14.72 -28.69
C VAL A 126 0.52 14.52 -27.18
N GLY A 127 1.01 15.51 -26.43
CA GLY A 127 0.94 15.52 -24.98
C GLY A 127 -0.13 16.45 -24.43
N LEU A 128 -0.45 16.27 -23.15
CA LEU A 128 -1.17 17.28 -22.39
C LEU A 128 -0.28 18.49 -22.11
N ARG A 129 -0.91 19.62 -21.76
CA ARG A 129 -0.18 20.80 -21.28
C ARG A 129 0.57 20.44 -20.00
N PHE A 130 1.82 20.86 -19.90
CA PHE A 130 2.61 20.74 -18.68
C PHE A 130 2.46 21.99 -17.80
N PRO A 131 2.71 21.87 -16.49
CA PRO A 131 2.94 23.02 -15.62
C PRO A 131 4.09 23.90 -16.15
N ASP A 132 4.07 25.19 -15.82
CA ASP A 132 5.11 26.13 -16.27
C ASP A 132 6.45 25.93 -15.50
N ASP A 133 6.43 25.18 -14.40
CA ASP A 133 7.57 24.77 -13.55
C ASP A 133 8.01 23.31 -13.81
N GLN A 134 7.72 22.76 -14.99
CA GLN A 134 8.01 21.36 -15.30
C GLN A 134 9.51 21.07 -15.25
N TRP A 135 10.36 21.96 -15.75
CA TRP A 135 11.82 21.78 -15.74
C TRP A 135 12.39 21.64 -14.32
N GLU A 136 11.82 22.34 -13.32
CA GLU A 136 12.24 22.24 -11.92
C GLU A 136 11.94 20.84 -11.37
N LYS A 137 10.73 20.34 -11.67
CA LYS A 137 10.31 18.99 -11.28
C LYS A 137 11.18 17.90 -11.92
N GLU A 138 11.65 18.11 -13.16
CA GLU A 138 12.58 17.19 -13.81
C GLU A 138 13.93 17.17 -13.07
N VAL A 139 14.47 18.34 -12.72
CA VAL A 139 15.75 18.45 -12.00
C VAL A 139 15.65 17.82 -10.61
N ASP A 140 14.57 18.09 -9.87
CA ASP A 140 14.30 17.46 -8.56
C ASP A 140 14.21 15.93 -8.67
N TYR A 141 13.56 15.44 -9.71
CA TYR A 141 13.48 14.01 -9.97
C TYR A 141 14.85 13.39 -10.28
N TRP A 142 15.68 14.05 -11.09
CA TRP A 142 17.03 13.57 -11.35
C TRP A 142 17.92 13.60 -10.11
N GLN A 143 17.77 14.62 -9.26
CA GLN A 143 18.46 14.69 -7.98
C GLN A 143 18.06 13.53 -7.07
N ALA A 144 16.77 13.19 -7.01
CA ALA A 144 16.28 12.04 -6.26
C ALA A 144 16.84 10.71 -6.80
N LEU A 145 16.93 10.56 -8.14
CA LEU A 145 17.56 9.40 -8.78
C LEU A 145 19.04 9.29 -8.42
N PHE A 146 19.78 10.40 -8.51
CA PHE A 146 21.19 10.49 -8.12
C PHE A 146 21.39 10.05 -6.67
N MET A 147 20.64 10.63 -5.74
CA MET A 147 20.74 10.31 -4.31
C MET A 147 20.37 8.87 -4.00
N THR A 148 19.34 8.34 -4.65
CA THR A 148 18.93 6.94 -4.50
C THR A 148 20.02 5.99 -5.01
N ASN A 149 20.64 6.31 -6.16
CA ASN A 149 21.72 5.51 -6.69
C ASN A 149 22.97 5.58 -5.80
N MET A 150 23.28 6.74 -5.23
CA MET A 150 24.39 6.90 -4.28
C MET A 150 24.18 6.05 -3.03
N GLN A 151 22.99 6.08 -2.44
CA GLN A 151 22.64 5.23 -1.29
C GLN A 151 22.75 3.74 -1.64
N ARG A 152 22.26 3.36 -2.82
CA ARG A 152 22.37 1.99 -3.34
C ARG A 152 23.82 1.57 -3.53
N ALA A 153 24.66 2.41 -4.13
CA ALA A 153 26.08 2.12 -4.36
C ALA A 153 26.86 1.93 -3.06
N VAL A 154 26.51 2.65 -1.98
CA VAL A 154 27.07 2.41 -0.65
C VAL A 154 26.71 1.01 -0.12
N ILE A 155 25.46 0.58 -0.31
CA ILE A 155 24.96 -0.72 0.16
C ILE A 155 25.54 -1.88 -0.68
N GLU A 156 25.58 -1.72 -2.00
CA GLU A 156 26.07 -2.75 -2.94
C GLU A 156 27.53 -3.15 -2.68
N TYR A 157 28.30 -2.30 -2.01
CA TYR A 157 29.65 -2.63 -1.56
C TYR A 157 29.69 -3.83 -0.62
N VAL A 158 28.73 -3.90 0.31
CA VAL A 158 28.68 -4.91 1.37
C VAL A 158 27.93 -6.14 0.91
N THR A 159 26.81 -5.93 0.21
CA THR A 159 25.97 -7.03 -0.28
C THR A 159 26.55 -7.72 -1.50
N GLY A 160 27.53 -7.09 -2.16
CA GLY A 160 27.89 -7.42 -3.53
C GLY A 160 26.85 -6.91 -4.53
N GLN A 161 27.25 -6.84 -5.81
CA GLN A 161 26.36 -6.47 -6.90
C GLN A 161 25.39 -7.62 -7.23
N PHE A 162 24.11 -7.28 -7.45
CA PHE A 162 23.07 -8.24 -7.87
C PHE A 162 23.38 -8.94 -9.20
N VAL A 163 24.19 -8.32 -10.05
CA VAL A 163 24.79 -8.94 -11.24
C VAL A 163 26.27 -9.05 -10.96
N ALA A 164 26.77 -10.27 -10.81
CA ALA A 164 28.15 -10.52 -10.46
C ALA A 164 29.10 -10.03 -11.58
N ARG A 165 29.56 -8.77 -11.51
CA ARG A 165 30.83 -8.39 -12.12
C ARG A 165 31.92 -8.86 -11.16
N THR A 166 32.31 -10.12 -11.30
CA THR A 166 33.27 -10.82 -10.44
C THR A 166 34.70 -10.26 -10.46
N ASN A 167 34.93 -9.10 -11.09
CA ASN A 167 36.28 -8.66 -11.45
C ASN A 167 36.95 -7.74 -10.42
N TYR A 168 36.28 -7.37 -9.32
CA TYR A 168 36.84 -6.44 -8.32
C TYR A 168 36.43 -6.70 -6.87
N VAL A 169 36.40 -7.96 -6.41
CA VAL A 169 36.52 -8.19 -4.95
C VAL A 169 38.01 -8.08 -4.60
N ASN A 170 38.50 -6.85 -4.48
CA ASN A 170 39.83 -6.61 -3.95
C ASN A 170 39.77 -6.92 -2.45
N THR A 171 40.17 -8.15 -2.08
CA THR A 171 40.28 -8.64 -0.69
C THR A 171 41.49 -8.02 0.01
N THR A 172 41.73 -6.72 -0.18
CA THR A 172 42.87 -6.04 0.44
C THR A 172 42.61 -5.93 1.94
N ARG A 173 43.34 -6.76 2.69
CA ARG A 173 43.40 -6.96 4.14
C ARG A 173 43.82 -5.70 4.93
N SER A 174 43.20 -4.54 4.72
CA SER A 174 43.35 -3.42 5.66
C SER A 174 42.39 -3.60 6.83
N SER A 175 42.86 -3.33 8.05
CA SER A 175 42.07 -3.46 9.27
C SER A 175 40.84 -2.56 9.26
N GLU A 176 40.95 -1.43 8.57
CA GLU A 176 39.97 -0.37 8.46
C GLU A 176 38.85 -0.71 7.45
N LEU A 177 39.17 -1.38 6.33
CA LEU A 177 38.13 -1.95 5.45
C LEU A 177 37.33 -3.02 6.20
N ASN A 178 38.01 -3.87 6.96
CA ASN A 178 37.37 -4.94 7.70
C ASN A 178 36.40 -4.35 8.75
N TRP A 179 36.85 -3.33 9.48
CA TRP A 179 35.99 -2.56 10.37
C TRP A 179 34.77 -1.97 9.64
N LEU A 180 34.95 -1.37 8.47
CA LEU A 180 33.86 -0.76 7.72
C LEU A 180 32.81 -1.81 7.34
N CYS A 181 33.25 -2.98 6.88
CA CYS A 181 32.38 -4.10 6.52
C CYS A 181 31.56 -4.59 7.73
N TYR A 182 32.19 -4.79 8.89
CA TYR A 182 31.48 -5.22 10.11
C TYR A 182 30.58 -4.14 10.71
N SER A 183 30.90 -2.86 10.47
CA SER A 183 30.13 -1.73 11.03
C SER A 183 28.94 -1.33 10.17
N GLN A 184 28.84 -1.80 8.92
CA GLN A 184 27.72 -1.50 8.04
C GLN A 184 26.53 -2.42 8.34
N ILE A 185 25.54 -1.85 9.06
CA ILE A 185 24.27 -2.52 9.33
C ILE A 185 23.33 -2.28 8.16
N ILE A 186 23.04 -3.35 7.42
CA ILE A 186 22.06 -3.36 6.33
C ILE A 186 20.82 -4.15 6.72
N ARG A 187 19.65 -3.73 6.24
CA ARG A 187 18.42 -4.52 6.39
C ARG A 187 18.49 -5.71 5.45
N GLY A 188 18.71 -6.91 5.99
CA GLY A 188 18.70 -8.16 5.24
C GLY A 188 17.30 -8.47 4.71
N THR A 189 17.19 -8.78 3.42
CA THR A 189 15.93 -9.23 2.78
C THR A 189 15.64 -10.71 3.01
N SER A 190 16.63 -11.48 3.50
CA SER A 190 16.48 -12.90 3.83
C SER A 190 15.52 -13.17 5.00
N TYR A 191 15.22 -12.14 5.79
CA TYR A 191 14.27 -12.23 6.90
C TYR A 191 13.31 -11.04 6.82
N LEU A 192 12.12 -11.28 6.27
CA LEU A 192 11.02 -10.32 6.39
C LEU A 192 10.74 -10.13 7.89
N SER A 193 11.01 -8.94 8.40
CA SER A 193 10.72 -8.56 9.78
C SER A 193 9.21 -8.37 9.93
N PHE A 194 8.45 -9.46 9.90
CA PHE A 194 7.06 -9.43 10.30
C PHE A 194 7.01 -9.26 11.81
N SER A 195 6.21 -8.29 12.28
CA SER A 195 5.90 -8.19 13.70
C SER A 195 5.14 -9.46 14.11
N LEU A 196 5.85 -10.42 14.69
CA LEU A 196 5.28 -11.66 15.21
C LEU A 196 4.15 -11.36 16.21
N ILE A 197 4.31 -10.28 16.99
CA ILE A 197 3.29 -9.79 17.91
C ILE A 197 2.03 -9.35 17.14
N GLY A 198 2.18 -8.58 16.07
CA GLY A 198 1.06 -8.16 15.23
C GLY A 198 0.32 -9.36 14.62
N MET A 199 1.06 -10.34 14.10
CA MET A 199 0.49 -11.55 13.53
C MET A 199 -0.27 -12.37 14.60
N MET A 200 0.32 -12.57 15.78
CA MET A 200 -0.32 -13.27 16.89
C MET A 200 -1.60 -12.58 17.38
N LEU A 201 -1.59 -11.25 17.47
CA LEU A 201 -2.77 -10.48 17.88
C LEU A 201 -3.90 -10.61 16.86
N THR A 202 -3.62 -10.46 15.57
CA THR A 202 -4.64 -10.57 14.51
C THR A 202 -5.28 -11.96 14.45
N ILE A 203 -4.48 -13.03 14.57
CA ILE A 203 -4.97 -14.40 14.62
C ILE A 203 -5.81 -14.62 15.87
N SER A 204 -5.32 -14.19 17.04
CA SER A 204 -6.03 -14.35 18.31
C SER A 204 -7.38 -13.64 18.30
N PHE A 205 -7.43 -12.40 17.81
CA PHE A 205 -8.68 -11.65 17.67
C PHE A 205 -9.66 -12.33 16.71
N SER A 206 -9.18 -12.84 15.58
CA SER A 206 -10.03 -13.52 14.59
C SER A 206 -10.66 -14.79 15.19
N VAL A 207 -9.87 -15.60 15.90
CA VAL A 207 -10.36 -16.79 16.59
C VAL A 207 -11.38 -16.42 17.69
N LEU A 208 -11.12 -15.36 18.46
CA LEU A 208 -12.04 -14.89 19.50
C LEU A 208 -13.38 -14.42 18.92
N ILE A 209 -13.38 -13.70 17.80
CA ILE A 209 -14.60 -13.23 17.14
C ILE A 209 -15.42 -14.42 16.63
N ILE A 210 -14.76 -15.38 15.95
CA ILE A 210 -15.42 -16.58 15.41
C ILE A 210 -16.01 -17.44 16.53
N THR A 211 -15.25 -17.64 17.63
CA THR A 211 -15.73 -18.43 18.79
C THR A 211 -16.86 -17.71 19.54
N ALA A 212 -16.82 -16.39 19.66
CA ALA A 212 -17.92 -15.60 20.21
C ALA A 212 -19.19 -15.72 19.36
N GLY A 213 -19.06 -15.71 18.03
CA GLY A 213 -20.18 -15.91 17.10
C GLY A 213 -20.84 -17.29 17.28
N MET A 214 -20.04 -18.37 17.30
CA MET A 214 -20.58 -19.72 17.47
C MET A 214 -21.19 -19.98 18.85
N SER A 215 -20.65 -19.35 19.91
CA SER A 215 -21.17 -19.51 21.26
C SER A 215 -22.41 -18.65 21.54
N PHE A 216 -22.69 -17.63 20.72
CA PHE A 216 -23.84 -16.76 20.88
C PHE A 216 -25.15 -17.55 20.86
N ASP A 217 -25.31 -18.45 19.88
CA ASP A 217 -26.52 -19.27 19.74
C ASP A 217 -26.68 -20.23 20.92
N HIS A 218 -25.61 -20.89 21.35
CA HIS A 218 -25.63 -21.79 22.51
C HIS A 218 -25.91 -21.07 23.84
N VAL A 219 -25.37 -19.87 24.04
CA VAL A 219 -25.60 -19.07 25.24
C VAL A 219 -27.05 -18.56 25.26
N LEU A 220 -27.58 -18.14 24.11
CA LEU A 220 -28.98 -17.77 23.98
C LEU A 220 -29.88 -18.97 24.27
N GLU A 221 -29.65 -20.12 23.66
CA GLU A 221 -30.44 -21.34 23.90
C GLU A 221 -30.40 -21.75 25.37
N TRP A 222 -29.24 -21.77 26.00
CA TRP A 222 -29.10 -22.09 27.42
C TRP A 222 -29.84 -21.09 28.32
N ARG A 223 -29.71 -19.80 28.03
CA ARG A 223 -30.37 -18.74 28.80
C ARG A 223 -31.90 -18.75 28.61
N HIS A 224 -32.37 -19.03 27.39
CA HIS A 224 -33.78 -19.17 27.08
C HIS A 224 -34.39 -20.43 27.70
N ALA A 225 -33.70 -21.58 27.63
CA ALA A 225 -34.11 -22.83 28.26
C ALA A 225 -34.21 -22.70 29.80
N LYS A 226 -33.27 -21.98 30.42
CA LYS A 226 -33.27 -21.76 31.87
C LYS A 226 -34.34 -20.77 32.35
N ARG A 227 -34.68 -19.76 31.53
CA ARG A 227 -35.59 -18.68 31.93
C ARG A 227 -37.05 -18.91 31.58
N TYR A 228 -37.33 -19.69 30.52
CA TYR A 228 -38.69 -19.92 30.04
C TYR A 228 -38.86 -21.34 29.46
N PRO A 229 -38.95 -22.39 30.31
CA PRO A 229 -38.95 -23.78 29.87
C PRO A 229 -40.09 -24.15 28.90
N GLU A 230 -41.16 -23.37 28.78
CA GLU A 230 -42.19 -23.55 27.74
C GLU A 230 -42.96 -22.24 27.42
N SER A 231 -42.26 -21.14 27.09
CA SER A 231 -43.01 -19.93 26.68
C SER A 231 -43.70 -20.11 25.32
N ALA A 232 -44.93 -19.62 25.20
CA ALA A 232 -45.67 -19.57 23.93
C ALA A 232 -44.88 -18.84 22.82
N MET A 233 -44.02 -17.89 23.19
CA MET A 233 -43.08 -17.25 22.27
C MET A 233 -42.05 -18.21 21.70
N ALA A 234 -41.41 -19.08 22.50
CA ALA A 234 -40.44 -20.06 21.99
C ALA A 234 -41.10 -21.06 21.00
N LYS A 235 -42.35 -21.45 21.27
CA LYS A 235 -43.17 -22.24 20.30
C LYS A 235 -43.49 -21.43 19.05
N GLY A 236 -43.67 -20.11 19.16
CA GLY A 236 -43.85 -19.19 18.03
C GLY A 236 -42.59 -19.09 17.16
N TRP A 237 -41.42 -18.88 17.76
CA TRP A 237 -40.13 -18.79 17.07
C TRP A 237 -39.80 -20.07 16.27
N ARG A 238 -40.07 -21.25 16.86
CA ARG A 238 -39.92 -22.52 16.14
C ARG A 238 -40.86 -22.64 14.95
N ARG A 239 -42.11 -22.15 15.04
CA ARG A 239 -43.06 -22.17 13.92
C ARG A 239 -42.68 -21.19 12.80
N THR A 240 -41.96 -20.12 13.12
CA THR A 240 -41.49 -19.14 12.14
C THR A 240 -40.16 -19.50 11.49
N GLU A 241 -39.49 -20.58 11.91
CA GLU A 241 -38.31 -21.06 11.21
C GLU A 241 -38.65 -21.46 9.76
N MET A 242 -37.73 -21.18 8.84
CA MET A 242 -37.95 -21.35 7.39
C MET A 242 -38.39 -22.78 7.03
N LEU A 243 -37.81 -23.79 7.67
CA LEU A 243 -38.16 -25.20 7.43
C LEU A 243 -39.58 -25.53 7.91
N ASN A 244 -40.01 -24.98 9.04
CA ASN A 244 -41.36 -25.18 9.57
C ASN A 244 -42.40 -24.40 8.75
N MET A 245 -42.03 -23.24 8.21
CA MET A 245 -42.88 -22.51 7.25
C MET A 245 -43.05 -23.29 5.94
N LEU A 246 -41.97 -23.87 5.41
CA LEU A 246 -42.03 -24.72 4.22
C LEU A 246 -42.91 -25.96 4.47
N ARG A 247 -42.75 -26.62 5.61
CA ARG A 247 -43.64 -27.71 6.03
C ARG A 247 -45.10 -27.28 6.03
N ALA A 248 -45.43 -26.14 6.63
CA ALA A 248 -46.82 -25.66 6.71
C ALA A 248 -47.43 -25.40 5.31
N LEU A 249 -46.62 -24.92 4.36
CA LEU A 249 -47.05 -24.78 2.96
C LEU A 249 -47.28 -26.13 2.27
N LEU A 250 -46.41 -27.10 2.52
CA LEU A 250 -46.50 -28.43 1.93
C LEU A 250 -47.67 -29.24 2.51
N GLU A 251 -47.91 -29.17 3.81
CA GLU A 251 -49.10 -29.72 4.46
C GLU A 251 -50.39 -29.12 3.88
N ARG A 252 -50.40 -27.80 3.64
CA ARG A 252 -51.54 -27.13 2.99
C ARG A 252 -51.75 -27.57 1.54
N SER A 253 -50.67 -27.92 0.84
CA SER A 253 -50.74 -28.53 -0.49
C SER A 253 -51.13 -30.02 -0.47
N GLY A 254 -51.40 -30.59 0.72
CA GLY A 254 -51.77 -31.99 0.90
C GLY A 254 -50.62 -32.98 0.71
N ARG A 255 -49.36 -32.53 0.85
CA ARG A 255 -48.17 -33.34 0.56
C ARG A 255 -47.43 -33.74 1.84
N GLY A 256 -47.14 -35.04 1.96
CA GLY A 256 -46.28 -35.64 2.97
C GLY A 256 -46.94 -35.85 4.33
N ASN A 257 -46.62 -36.95 5.00
CA ASN A 257 -46.92 -37.15 6.41
C ASN A 257 -45.71 -36.72 7.26
N TRP A 258 -45.88 -35.64 8.02
CA TRP A 258 -44.75 -34.94 8.65
C TRP A 258 -44.68 -35.19 10.16
N SER A 259 -43.51 -35.58 10.65
CA SER A 259 -43.18 -35.68 12.08
C SER A 259 -42.26 -34.52 12.49
N SER A 260 -42.34 -34.04 13.73
CA SER A 260 -41.43 -32.99 14.23
C SER A 260 -40.74 -33.42 15.53
N PRO A 261 -39.78 -34.37 15.46
CA PRO A 261 -38.89 -34.60 16.57
C PRO A 261 -38.01 -33.34 16.72
N HIS A 262 -38.03 -32.73 17.91
CA HIS A 262 -37.10 -31.65 18.29
C HIS A 262 -37.25 -30.33 17.51
N GLY A 263 -38.39 -30.12 16.84
CA GLY A 263 -38.67 -28.87 16.11
C GLY A 263 -38.10 -28.81 14.69
N ILE A 264 -37.45 -29.88 14.22
CA ILE A 264 -37.02 -30.05 12.84
C ILE A 264 -38.08 -30.90 12.11
N PRO A 265 -38.67 -30.42 11.01
CA PRO A 265 -39.68 -31.17 10.29
C PRO A 265 -39.04 -32.29 9.46
N LEU A 266 -39.46 -33.53 9.69
CA LEU A 266 -39.02 -34.72 8.96
C LEU A 266 -40.22 -35.38 8.26
N CYS A 267 -40.09 -35.67 6.96
CA CYS A 267 -41.05 -36.52 6.25
C CYS A 267 -40.83 -37.99 6.58
N SER A 268 -41.91 -38.77 6.60
CA SER A 268 -41.83 -40.24 6.66
C SER A 268 -41.00 -40.78 5.48
N PRO A 269 -40.08 -41.74 5.68
CA PRO A 269 -39.23 -42.27 4.62
C PRO A 269 -39.98 -42.94 3.45
N LEU A 270 -41.26 -43.24 3.62
CA LEU A 270 -42.13 -43.85 2.60
C LEU A 270 -42.75 -42.83 1.62
N ASP A 271 -42.68 -41.53 1.92
CA ASP A 271 -43.11 -40.46 1.01
C ASP A 271 -41.87 -39.92 0.27
N GLN A 272 -41.52 -40.50 -0.87
CA GLN A 272 -40.48 -39.94 -1.75
C GLN A 272 -40.99 -38.64 -2.38
N PHE A 273 -40.38 -37.53 -1.98
CA PHE A 273 -40.70 -36.20 -2.48
C PHE A 273 -39.82 -35.89 -3.69
N ASN A 274 -40.41 -35.77 -4.88
CA ASN A 274 -39.68 -35.27 -6.06
C ASN A 274 -39.71 -33.73 -6.07
N ILE A 275 -38.55 -33.11 -6.18
CA ILE A 275 -38.38 -31.64 -6.16
C ILE A 275 -39.04 -31.00 -7.40
N ASP A 276 -39.19 -31.75 -8.49
CA ASP A 276 -39.78 -31.28 -9.74
C ASP A 276 -41.30 -30.97 -9.63
N ASP A 277 -41.97 -31.45 -8.57
CA ASP A 277 -43.41 -31.23 -8.36
C ASP A 277 -43.76 -29.88 -7.70
N LEU A 278 -42.78 -29.04 -7.36
CA LEU A 278 -42.95 -27.70 -6.78
C LEU A 278 -43.26 -26.64 -7.86
N HIS A 279 -44.29 -26.86 -8.69
CA HIS A 279 -44.74 -25.85 -9.63
C HIS A 279 -45.61 -24.79 -8.93
N TYR A 280 -45.14 -23.54 -8.92
CA TYR A 280 -45.71 -22.40 -8.21
C TYR A 280 -47.09 -22.00 -8.80
N ARG A 281 -48.19 -22.15 -8.04
CA ARG A 281 -49.46 -21.44 -8.28
C ARG A 281 -49.64 -20.40 -7.18
N CYS A 282 -49.64 -19.14 -7.58
CA CYS A 282 -49.57 -17.98 -6.70
C CYS A 282 -50.98 -17.42 -6.46
N ASP A 283 -51.81 -18.09 -5.66
CA ASP A 283 -53.15 -17.58 -5.27
C ASP A 283 -53.48 -17.99 -3.83
N ILE A 284 -52.99 -17.24 -2.82
CA ILE A 284 -53.45 -17.41 -1.43
C ILE A 284 -53.55 -16.05 -0.73
N GLU A 285 -54.79 -15.57 -0.51
CA GLU A 285 -55.10 -14.48 0.42
C GLU A 285 -55.10 -14.99 1.88
N LEU A 286 -54.46 -14.26 2.79
CA LEU A 286 -54.39 -14.58 4.22
C LEU A 286 -55.28 -13.63 5.03
N ARG A 287 -56.28 -14.17 5.74
CA ARG A 287 -57.12 -13.43 6.69
C ARG A 287 -56.70 -13.77 8.13
N SER A 288 -56.32 -12.76 8.92
CA SER A 288 -55.92 -12.95 10.33
C SER A 288 -57.08 -12.60 11.29
N SER A 289 -57.22 -13.38 12.35
CA SER A 289 -58.17 -13.11 13.46
C SER A 289 -57.36 -12.94 14.74
N THR A 290 -57.41 -11.74 15.32
CA THR A 290 -56.78 -11.36 16.60
C THR A 290 -57.78 -11.48 17.74
N SER A 291 -57.41 -12.15 18.84
CA SER A 291 -58.10 -11.98 20.13
C SER A 291 -57.09 -11.79 21.27
N SER A 292 -57.43 -10.85 22.15
CA SER A 292 -56.63 -10.18 23.18
C SER A 292 -56.89 -10.74 24.58
N ILE A 293 -55.88 -10.76 25.47
CA ILE A 293 -56.03 -11.00 26.94
C ILE A 293 -55.10 -10.06 27.76
N PRO A 294 -55.50 -9.54 28.95
CA PRO A 294 -54.96 -8.31 29.56
C PRO A 294 -53.98 -8.50 30.76
N ARG A 295 -53.28 -7.41 31.14
CA ARG A 295 -52.26 -7.30 32.21
C ARG A 295 -52.86 -7.09 33.61
N ARG A 296 -52.22 -7.66 34.66
CA ARG A 296 -52.45 -7.38 36.08
C ARG A 296 -51.20 -6.74 36.71
N ALA A 297 -51.39 -5.73 37.56
CA ALA A 297 -50.37 -4.87 38.17
C ALA A 297 -50.21 -5.10 39.69
N ALA A 298 -49.23 -4.39 40.27
CA ALA A 298 -48.89 -4.15 41.70
C ALA A 298 -47.76 -5.03 42.27
N ASN A 299 -46.84 -4.57 43.13
CA ASN A 299 -46.55 -3.25 43.76
C ASN A 299 -45.11 -3.30 44.32
N LEU A 300 -44.40 -2.17 44.35
CA LEU A 300 -43.05 -2.02 44.97
C LEU A 300 -43.18 -1.30 46.32
N ASP A 301 -42.67 -1.92 47.38
CA ASP A 301 -42.60 -1.37 48.74
C ASP A 301 -41.25 -0.68 48.97
N ASN A 302 -41.26 0.42 49.72
CA ASN A 302 -40.25 1.46 49.80
C ASN A 302 -39.89 1.71 51.27
N ARG A 303 -38.64 1.44 51.69
CA ARG A 303 -38.09 1.90 52.99
C ARG A 303 -36.58 2.12 52.93
N GLY A 304 -36.15 3.31 53.35
CA GLY A 304 -34.76 3.57 53.77
C GLY A 304 -34.41 5.06 53.88
N HIS A 305 -34.56 5.64 55.08
CA HIS A 305 -33.92 6.85 55.66
C HIS A 305 -34.68 7.19 56.97
N LEU A 306 -34.15 7.56 58.13
CA LEU A 306 -32.87 8.08 58.64
C LEU A 306 -32.78 7.74 60.16
N GLY A 307 -31.58 7.70 60.73
CA GLY A 307 -31.33 7.59 62.17
C GLY A 307 -30.05 6.86 62.49
#